data_AF-A0AAV7JZS1-F1
#
_entry.id   AF-A0AAV7JZS1-F1
#
_cell.length_a   1.000
_cell.length_b   1.000
_cell.length_c   1.000
_cell.angle_alpha   90.00
_cell.angle_beta   90.00
_cell.angle_gamma   90.00
#
_symmetry.space_group_name_H-M   'P 1'
#
loop_
_entity.id
_entity.type
_entity.pdbx_description
1 polymer ?
#
loop_
_entity_poly.entity_id
_entity_poly.type
_entity_poly.pdbx_seq_one_letter_code
_entity_poly.pdbx_strand_id
1 'polypeptide(L)'
;METLGKSELRVISTKECLHEMQKGFGDDVVSLRTIQRWYREFKMGKASFEDEPLSGRPNKEVISEMVGAVDSEVFANPHNTYKQLEETLKISSAAINSILHEHLLVRKLSCWWVPHKLTEPLKAES
;
A
#
# COMPACT_ATOMS: atom_id res chain seq x y z
N MET A 1 -30.13 -25.17 19.33
CA MET A 1 -28.84 -25.38 18.65
C MET A 1 -29.13 -26.17 17.38
N GLU A 2 -29.52 -25.45 16.33
CA GLU A 2 -29.89 -26.07 15.04
C GLU A 2 -28.68 -26.03 14.11
N THR A 3 -28.10 -27.18 13.85
CA THR A 3 -27.15 -27.39 12.76
C THR A 3 -27.95 -27.42 11.46
N LEU A 4 -28.20 -26.27 10.85
CA LEU A 4 -28.87 -26.18 9.56
C LEU A 4 -27.87 -25.79 8.46
N GLY A 5 -27.72 -26.71 7.51
CA GLY A 5 -27.36 -26.36 6.16
C GLY A 5 -25.87 -26.47 5.82
N LYS A 6 -25.33 -27.68 5.82
CA LYS A 6 -24.59 -28.11 4.61
C LYS A 6 -25.62 -28.14 3.48
N SER A 7 -26.05 -26.98 3.00
CA SER A 7 -26.86 -26.88 1.81
C SER A 7 -25.95 -27.37 0.70
N GLU A 8 -26.29 -28.53 0.16
CA GLU A 8 -25.69 -29.09 -1.04
C GLU A 8 -25.51 -27.95 -2.03
N LEU A 9 -24.25 -27.54 -2.27
CA LEU A 9 -23.95 -26.58 -3.32
C LEU A 9 -24.49 -27.24 -4.59
N ARG A 10 -25.64 -26.78 -5.08
CA ARG A 10 -26.19 -27.29 -6.35
C ARG A 10 -25.08 -27.12 -7.37
N VAL A 11 -24.63 -28.23 -7.93
CA VAL A 11 -23.67 -28.22 -9.04
C VAL A 11 -24.44 -27.80 -10.27
N ILE A 12 -24.70 -26.50 -10.37
CA ILE A 12 -25.32 -25.88 -11.54
C ILE A 12 -24.26 -25.68 -12.62
N SER A 13 -24.67 -25.79 -13.87
CA SER A 13 -23.79 -25.50 -15.01
C SER A 13 -23.42 -24.02 -15.03
N THR A 14 -22.24 -23.67 -15.56
CA THR A 14 -21.80 -22.26 -15.66
C THR A 14 -22.78 -21.41 -16.47
N LYS A 15 -23.53 -22.03 -17.40
CA LYS A 15 -24.57 -21.37 -18.21
C LYS A 15 -25.84 -21.10 -17.41
N GLU A 16 -26.23 -22.02 -16.54
CA GLU A 16 -27.37 -21.86 -15.65
C GLU A 16 -27.07 -20.79 -14.60
N CYS A 17 -25.85 -20.79 -14.06
CA CYS A 17 -25.36 -19.75 -13.16
C CYS A 17 -25.43 -18.35 -13.79
N LEU A 18 -25.02 -18.23 -15.07
CA LEU A 18 -25.15 -16.97 -15.81
C LEU A 18 -26.62 -16.55 -15.97
N HIS A 19 -27.51 -17.48 -16.32
CA HIS A 19 -28.93 -17.19 -16.52
C HIS A 19 -29.61 -16.71 -15.23
N GLU A 20 -29.33 -17.36 -14.10
CA GLU A 20 -29.85 -16.94 -12.79
C GLU A 20 -29.29 -15.58 -12.35
N MET A 21 -28.00 -15.33 -12.63
CA MET A 21 -27.40 -14.01 -12.38
C MET A 21 -28.04 -12.92 -13.26
N GLN A 22 -28.31 -13.20 -14.54
CA GLN A 22 -28.98 -12.25 -15.44
C GLN A 22 -30.41 -11.94 -14.98
N LYS A 23 -31.12 -12.94 -14.45
CA LYS A 23 -32.46 -12.75 -13.89
C LYS A 23 -32.47 -11.83 -12.66
N GLY A 24 -31.41 -11.85 -11.86
CA GLY A 24 -31.29 -11.03 -10.65
C GLY A 24 -30.65 -9.65 -10.87
N PHE A 25 -29.64 -9.56 -11.72
CA PHE A 25 -28.79 -8.36 -11.91
C PHE A 25 -28.98 -7.68 -13.27
N GLY A 26 -29.81 -8.24 -14.16
CA GLY A 26 -30.04 -7.68 -15.50
C GLY A 26 -28.80 -7.75 -16.39
N ASP A 27 -28.48 -6.63 -17.04
CA ASP A 27 -27.35 -6.51 -17.98
C ASP A 27 -25.99 -6.31 -17.27
N ASP A 28 -25.98 -5.92 -15.98
CA ASP A 28 -24.76 -5.71 -15.18
C ASP A 28 -24.18 -7.04 -14.65
N VAL A 29 -24.08 -8.03 -15.52
CA VAL A 29 -23.62 -9.38 -15.20
C VAL A 29 -22.18 -9.60 -15.63
N VAL A 30 -21.45 -10.36 -14.81
CA VAL A 30 -20.10 -10.80 -15.15
C VAL A 30 -20.09 -11.74 -16.36
N SER A 31 -19.05 -11.65 -17.18
CA SER A 31 -18.96 -12.49 -18.38
C SER A 31 -18.95 -14.00 -18.04
N LEU A 32 -19.44 -14.83 -18.97
CA LEU A 32 -19.36 -16.30 -18.86
C LEU A 32 -17.92 -16.78 -18.57
N ARG A 33 -16.91 -16.11 -19.14
CA ARG A 33 -15.49 -16.44 -18.91
C ARG A 33 -15.09 -16.22 -17.45
N THR A 34 -15.58 -15.15 -16.83
CA THR A 34 -15.34 -14.85 -15.40
C THR A 34 -15.96 -15.94 -14.52
N ILE A 35 -17.19 -16.35 -14.81
CA ILE A 35 -17.88 -17.43 -14.08
C ILE A 35 -17.11 -18.75 -14.22
N GLN A 36 -16.68 -19.12 -15.43
CA GLN A 36 -15.87 -20.32 -15.65
C GLN A 36 -14.54 -20.29 -14.88
N ARG A 37 -13.88 -19.13 -14.84
CA ARG A 37 -12.66 -18.92 -14.03
C ARG A 37 -12.96 -19.19 -12.56
N TRP A 38 -13.97 -18.56 -11.98
CA TRP A 38 -14.34 -18.77 -10.58
C TRP A 38 -14.67 -20.23 -10.28
N TYR A 39 -15.43 -20.92 -11.14
CA TYR A 39 -15.71 -22.35 -10.99
C TYR A 39 -14.43 -23.20 -10.95
N ARG A 40 -13.42 -22.85 -11.75
CA ARG A 40 -12.12 -23.53 -11.73
C ARG A 40 -11.38 -23.27 -10.42
N GLU A 41 -11.32 -22.02 -9.96
CA GLU A 41 -10.69 -21.65 -8.69
C GLU A 41 -11.37 -22.36 -7.50
N PHE A 42 -12.70 -22.41 -7.47
CA PHE A 42 -13.47 -23.13 -6.45
C PHE A 42 -13.17 -24.64 -6.48
N LYS A 43 -13.09 -25.25 -7.66
CA LYS A 43 -12.68 -26.67 -7.80
C LYS A 43 -11.26 -26.92 -7.34
N MET A 44 -10.38 -25.93 -7.44
CA MET A 44 -9.00 -25.99 -6.93
C MET A 44 -8.90 -25.75 -5.42
N GLY A 45 -10.04 -25.60 -4.71
CA GLY A 45 -10.08 -25.42 -3.26
C GLY A 45 -9.86 -23.99 -2.79
N LYS A 46 -9.82 -23.02 -3.70
CA LYS A 46 -9.74 -21.60 -3.34
C LYS A 46 -11.12 -21.11 -2.88
N ALA A 47 -11.28 -20.97 -1.58
CA ALA A 47 -12.51 -20.49 -0.94
C ALA A 47 -12.50 -18.99 -0.60
N SER A 48 -11.38 -18.30 -0.86
CA SER A 48 -11.29 -16.85 -0.64
C SER A 48 -12.00 -16.09 -1.75
N PHE A 49 -12.80 -15.10 -1.35
CA PHE A 49 -13.47 -14.16 -2.24
C PHE A 49 -12.66 -12.88 -2.46
N GLU A 50 -11.52 -12.73 -1.76
CA GLU A 50 -10.67 -11.55 -1.87
C GLU A 50 -9.81 -11.60 -3.13
N ASP A 51 -9.62 -10.44 -3.76
CA ASP A 51 -8.71 -10.29 -4.88
C ASP A 51 -7.27 -10.55 -4.42
N GLU A 52 -6.51 -11.26 -5.26
CA GLU A 52 -5.07 -11.42 -5.03
C GLU A 52 -4.35 -10.08 -5.16
N PRO A 53 -3.24 -9.89 -4.43
CA PRO A 53 -2.45 -8.67 -4.54
C PRO A 53 -2.05 -8.42 -5.99
N LEU A 54 -2.51 -7.29 -6.53
CA LEU A 54 -2.21 -6.87 -7.89
C LEU A 54 -0.71 -6.58 -8.02
N SER A 55 -0.03 -7.26 -8.95
CA SER A 55 1.42 -7.17 -9.18
C SER A 55 1.91 -5.82 -9.72
N GLY A 56 1.07 -4.78 -9.75
CA GLY A 56 1.36 -3.48 -10.38
C GLY A 56 1.78 -2.38 -9.41
N ARG A 57 1.41 -2.47 -8.12
CA ARG A 57 1.83 -1.51 -7.09
C ARG A 57 2.80 -2.21 -6.14
N PRO A 58 3.91 -1.57 -5.71
CA PRO A 58 4.75 -2.15 -4.68
C PRO A 58 3.90 -2.52 -3.47
N ASN A 59 4.14 -3.72 -2.94
CA ASN A 59 3.40 -4.27 -1.81
C ASN A 59 3.36 -3.25 -0.67
N LYS A 60 2.22 -3.14 0.01
CA LYS A 60 2.05 -2.20 1.14
C LYS A 60 3.13 -2.38 2.20
N GLU A 61 3.59 -3.62 2.40
CA GLU A 61 4.68 -3.96 3.31
C GLU A 61 6.02 -3.35 2.87
N VAL A 62 6.34 -3.44 1.57
CA VAL A 62 7.55 -2.84 0.98
C VAL A 62 7.51 -1.32 1.11
N ILE A 63 6.33 -0.71 0.93
CA ILE A 63 6.15 0.73 1.13
C ILE A 63 6.39 1.10 2.60
N SER A 64 5.90 0.32 3.56
CA SER A 64 6.08 0.58 4.99
C SER A 64 7.55 0.52 5.41
N GLU A 65 8.30 -0.45 4.89
CA GLU A 65 9.74 -0.59 5.16
C GLU A 65 10.51 0.61 4.62
N MET A 66 10.24 1.00 3.37
CA MET A 66 10.87 2.17 2.74
C MET A 66 10.56 3.48 3.48
N VAL A 67 9.33 3.65 3.96
CA VAL A 67 8.92 4.83 4.75
C VAL A 67 9.70 4.87 6.07
N GLY A 68 9.81 3.75 6.79
CA GLY A 68 10.55 3.68 8.05
C GLY A 68 12.05 3.97 7.89
N ALA A 69 12.65 3.52 6.78
CA ALA A 69 14.05 3.80 6.48
C ALA A 69 14.31 5.29 6.20
N VAL A 70 13.44 5.95 5.42
CA VAL A 70 13.52 7.40 5.17
C VAL A 70 13.31 8.20 6.46
N ASP A 71 12.33 7.81 7.28
CA ASP A 71 12.04 8.50 8.55
C ASP A 71 13.24 8.45 9.50
N SER A 72 13.86 7.28 9.63
CA SER A 72 15.05 7.09 10.48
C SER A 72 16.22 7.96 10.04
N GLU A 73 16.47 8.05 8.73
CA GLU A 73 17.58 8.83 8.17
C GLU A 73 17.33 10.35 8.27
N VAL A 74 16.09 10.79 8.10
CA VAL A 74 15.69 12.20 8.28
C VAL A 74 15.75 12.61 9.75
N PHE A 75 15.34 11.73 10.67
CA PHE A 75 15.43 11.97 12.10
C PHE A 75 16.88 12.04 12.58
N ALA A 76 17.75 11.18 12.04
CA ALA A 76 19.18 11.17 12.36
C ALA A 76 19.90 12.44 11.86
N ASN A 77 19.60 12.89 10.64
CA ASN A 77 20.17 14.11 10.08
C ASN A 77 19.12 14.93 9.29
N PRO A 78 18.53 15.96 9.91
CA PRO A 78 17.54 16.84 9.27
C PRO A 78 18.07 17.66 8.09
N HIS A 79 19.40 17.72 7.89
CA HIS A 79 20.04 18.45 6.80
C HIS A 79 20.38 17.58 5.59
N ASN A 80 19.98 16.31 5.59
CA ASN A 80 20.21 15.41 4.47
C ASN A 80 19.61 15.94 3.17
N THR A 81 20.41 15.91 2.11
CA THR A 81 19.97 16.25 0.76
C THR A 81 19.34 15.05 0.07
N TYR A 82 18.50 15.29 -0.93
CA TYR A 82 17.89 14.22 -1.74
C TYR A 82 18.93 13.23 -2.28
N LYS A 83 20.07 13.71 -2.80
CA LYS A 83 21.15 12.85 -3.31
C LYS A 83 21.74 11.93 -2.26
N GLN A 84 21.95 12.43 -1.03
CA GLN A 84 22.48 11.61 0.07
C GLN A 84 21.49 10.51 0.46
N LEU A 85 20.19 10.84 0.49
CA LEU A 85 19.13 9.86 0.73
C LEU A 85 19.04 8.81 -0.39
N GLU A 86 19.17 9.22 -1.65
CA GLU A 86 19.23 8.29 -2.79
C GLU A 86 20.44 7.36 -2.71
N GLU A 87 21.61 7.91 -2.38
CA GLU A 87 22.85 7.14 -2.28
C GLU A 87 22.81 6.12 -1.14
N THR A 88 22.21 6.50 -0.01
CA THR A 88 22.11 5.68 1.21
C THR A 88 21.03 4.62 1.08
N LEU A 89 19.83 5.00 0.67
CA LEU A 89 18.65 4.12 0.66
C LEU A 89 18.43 3.40 -0.68
N LYS A 90 19.14 3.82 -1.75
CA LYS A 90 18.94 3.31 -3.12
C LYS A 90 17.50 3.47 -3.64
N ILE A 91 16.80 4.46 -3.12
CA ILE A 91 15.45 4.86 -3.54
C ILE A 91 15.58 6.04 -4.50
N SER A 92 14.67 6.17 -5.47
CA SER A 92 14.67 7.33 -6.38
C SER A 92 14.22 8.62 -5.69
N SER A 93 14.72 9.77 -6.13
CA SER A 93 14.32 11.11 -5.66
C SER A 93 12.80 11.29 -5.66
N ALA A 94 12.12 10.79 -6.69
CA ALA A 94 10.67 10.91 -6.82
C ALA A 94 9.95 10.15 -5.71
N ALA A 95 10.37 8.92 -5.41
CA ALA A 95 9.81 8.14 -4.33
C ALA A 95 10.14 8.74 -2.95
N ILE A 96 11.36 9.25 -2.74
CA ILE A 96 11.72 9.98 -1.52
C ILE A 96 10.83 11.21 -1.34
N ASN A 97 10.60 12.00 -2.40
CA ASN A 97 9.73 13.16 -2.35
C ASN A 97 8.28 12.80 -1.98
N SER A 98 7.72 11.75 -2.58
CA SER A 98 6.40 11.24 -2.19
C SER A 98 6.40 10.74 -0.74
N ILE A 99 7.44 10.05 -0.27
CA ILE A 99 7.52 9.60 1.13
C ILE A 99 7.55 10.79 2.09
N LEU A 100 8.40 11.79 1.85
CA LEU A 100 8.51 12.96 2.71
C LEU A 100 7.19 13.74 2.80
N HIS A 101 6.51 13.93 1.67
CA HIS A 101 5.33 14.81 1.61
C HIS A 101 3.99 14.11 1.75
N GLU A 102 3.84 12.85 1.33
CA GLU A 102 2.57 12.12 1.36
C GLU A 102 2.47 11.20 2.58
N HIS A 103 3.61 10.62 3.03
CA HIS A 103 3.63 9.66 4.13
C HIS A 103 4.10 10.27 5.45
N LEU A 104 5.22 11.01 5.44
CA LEU A 104 5.80 11.61 6.65
C LEU A 104 5.27 13.03 6.93
N LEU A 105 4.62 13.66 5.93
CA LEU A 105 4.06 15.02 6.02
C LEU A 105 5.08 16.07 6.51
N VAL A 106 6.37 15.86 6.24
CA VAL A 106 7.43 16.77 6.65
C VAL A 106 7.62 17.88 5.63
N ARG A 107 8.05 19.04 6.12
CA ARG A 107 8.36 20.21 5.30
C ARG A 107 9.76 20.69 5.60
N LYS A 108 10.51 21.01 4.54
CA LYS A 108 11.80 21.69 4.67
C LYS A 108 11.58 23.08 5.28
N LEU A 109 12.16 23.30 6.46
CA LEU A 109 12.27 24.61 7.08
C LEU A 109 13.70 25.13 6.84
N SER A 110 13.82 26.36 6.34
CA SER A 110 15.11 27.04 6.29
C SER A 110 15.45 27.55 7.68
N CYS A 111 16.60 27.15 8.22
CA CYS A 111 17.10 27.65 9.48
C CYS A 111 17.35 29.16 9.38
N TRP A 112 17.04 29.90 10.45
CA TRP A 112 17.33 31.34 10.54
C TRP A 112 18.84 31.57 10.58
N TRP A 113 19.32 32.65 9.97
CA TRP A 113 20.74 33.00 9.94
C TRP A 113 21.25 33.37 11.35
N VAL A 114 22.22 32.62 11.88
CA VAL A 114 22.83 32.92 13.18
C VAL A 114 24.04 33.84 12.96
N PRO A 115 24.03 35.10 13.43
CA PRO A 115 25.09 36.07 13.13
C PRO A 115 26.46 35.75 13.73
N HIS A 116 26.47 35.06 14.86
CA HIS A 116 27.69 34.77 15.59
C HIS A 116 27.58 33.44 16.32
N LYS A 117 28.62 32.61 16.21
CA LYS A 117 28.73 31.37 16.97
C LYS A 117 29.31 31.73 18.34
N LEU A 118 28.45 31.87 19.35
CA LEU A 118 28.88 32.17 20.71
C LEU A 118 29.85 31.08 21.20
N THR A 119 31.02 31.49 21.68
CA THR A 119 31.98 30.64 22.39
C THR A 119 31.57 30.54 23.87
N GLU A 120 31.93 29.42 24.53
CA GLU A 120 31.66 29.14 25.95
C GLU A 120 31.75 30.35 26.90
N PRO A 121 32.82 31.19 26.88
CA PRO A 121 32.90 32.34 27.77
C PRO A 121 31.81 33.41 27.54
N LEU A 122 31.37 33.63 26.30
CA LEU A 122 30.35 34.63 25.96
C LEU A 122 28.94 34.20 26.36
N LYS A 123 28.74 32.91 26.65
CA LYS A 123 27.45 32.34 27.05
C LYS A 123 27.20 32.43 28.55
N ALA A 124 28.25 32.65 29.35
CA ALA A 124 28.18 32.77 30.81
C ALA A 124 27.80 34.18 31.30
N GLU A 125 27.84 35.18 30.41
CA GLU A 125 27.56 36.59 30.71
C GLU A 125 26.15 37.07 30.29
N SER A 126 25.30 36.19 29.74
CA SER A 126 23.90 36.46 29.39
C SER A 126 22.93 35.84 30.38
#